data_AF-A0A1M4TQW9-F1
#
_entry.id   AF-A0A1M4TQW9-F1
#
_cell.length_a   1.000
_cell.length_b   1.000
_cell.length_c   1.000
_cell.angle_alpha   90.00
_cell.angle_beta   90.00
_cell.angle_gamma   90.00
#
_symmetry.space_group_name_H-M   'P 1'
#
loop_
_entity.id
_entity.type
_entity.pdbx_description
1 polymer ?
#
loop_
_entity_poly.entity_id
_entity_poly.type
_entity_poly.pdbx_seq_one_letter_code
_entity_poly.pdbx_strand_id
1 'polypeptide(L)'
;MGILDDIKKLMENLKESEQEKNRANEEMQRVMRNCVKEIIDIFLNLSEYTKIDNIILRSYMGKIFEIGEGIVIFDKNIEEKLILRLDGTIHYYRIVNEDLIDIPLNEENITDYITIDALFDSVKTALISCINKNQQQILNYRSITAKINRYTEDLEKIIKTRLDQNEKSTDKNKSPDTNANNTV
;
A
#
# COMPACT_ATOMS: atom_id res chain seq x y z
N MET A 1 -54.57 -6.87 40.68
CA MET A 1 -53.88 -6.18 39.58
C MET A 1 -54.88 -6.12 38.43
N GLY A 2 -55.25 -4.91 38.00
CA GLY A 2 -56.26 -4.75 36.95
C GLY A 2 -55.62 -4.72 35.56
N ILE A 3 -56.36 -5.13 34.54
CA ILE A 3 -55.91 -5.13 33.13
C ILE A 3 -55.32 -3.77 32.71
N LEU A 4 -55.86 -2.66 33.26
CA LEU A 4 -55.37 -1.32 32.98
C LEU A 4 -53.97 -1.04 33.57
N ASP A 5 -53.63 -1.63 34.73
CA ASP A 5 -52.30 -1.51 35.33
C ASP A 5 -51.28 -2.33 34.54
N ASP A 6 -51.68 -3.49 34.02
CA ASP A 6 -50.84 -4.32 33.16
C ASP A 6 -50.56 -3.62 31.82
N ILE A 7 -51.55 -2.94 31.22
CA ILE A 7 -51.36 -2.12 30.01
C ILE A 7 -50.41 -0.95 30.28
N LYS A 8 -50.55 -0.25 31.41
CA LYS A 8 -49.62 0.85 31.78
C LYS A 8 -48.19 0.34 31.92
N LYS A 9 -48.00 -0.81 32.57
CA LYS A 9 -46.68 -1.44 32.72
C LYS A 9 -46.08 -1.82 31.36
N LEU A 10 -46.88 -2.34 30.43
CA LEU A 10 -46.43 -2.63 29.07
C LEU A 10 -46.03 -1.36 28.30
N MET A 11 -46.78 -0.27 28.46
CA MET A 11 -46.44 1.02 27.85
C MET A 11 -45.14 1.60 28.42
N GLU A 12 -44.92 1.48 29.72
CA GLU A 12 -43.69 1.94 30.37
C GLU A 12 -42.48 1.13 29.92
N ASN A 13 -42.60 -0.21 29.87
CA ASN A 13 -41.57 -1.08 29.31
C ASN A 13 -41.26 -0.78 27.84
N LEU A 14 -42.28 -0.48 27.02
CA LEU A 14 -42.08 -0.09 25.62
C LEU A 14 -41.27 1.20 25.53
N LYS A 15 -41.62 2.21 26.35
CA LYS A 15 -40.91 3.48 26.39
C LYS A 15 -39.46 3.31 26.83
N GLU A 16 -39.19 2.48 27.84
CA GLU A 16 -37.83 2.16 28.27
C GLU A 16 -37.04 1.46 27.16
N SER A 17 -37.65 0.47 26.49
CA SER A 17 -37.04 -0.24 25.36
C SER A 17 -36.72 0.69 24.19
N GLU A 18 -37.59 1.65 23.87
CA GLU A 18 -37.32 2.65 22.84
C GLU A 18 -36.16 3.58 23.21
N GLN A 19 -36.06 3.98 24.47
CA GLN A 19 -34.94 4.79 24.96
C GLN A 19 -33.62 4.01 24.90
N GLU A 20 -33.63 2.74 25.30
CA GLU A 20 -32.46 1.87 25.24
C GLU A 20 -32.01 1.64 23.79
N LYS A 21 -32.95 1.37 22.88
CA LYS A 21 -32.68 1.26 21.43
C LYS A 21 -32.00 2.51 20.89
N ASN A 22 -32.48 3.70 21.26
CA ASN A 22 -31.90 4.96 20.80
C ASN A 22 -30.48 5.15 21.31
N ARG A 23 -30.22 4.88 22.60
CA ARG A 23 -28.87 4.96 23.18
C ARG A 23 -27.91 3.97 22.52
N ALA A 24 -28.34 2.72 22.32
CA ALA A 24 -27.54 1.70 21.65
C ALA A 24 -27.19 2.11 20.22
N ASN A 25 -28.15 2.70 19.49
CA ASN A 25 -27.90 3.23 18.15
C ASN A 25 -26.89 4.39 18.16
N GLU A 26 -27.02 5.35 19.10
CA GLU A 26 -26.06 6.46 19.25
C GLU A 26 -24.65 5.95 19.56
N GLU A 27 -24.52 4.96 20.44
CA GLU A 27 -23.24 4.36 20.78
C GLU A 27 -22.63 3.62 19.58
N MET A 28 -23.41 2.83 18.86
CA MET A 28 -22.98 2.15 17.64
C MET A 28 -22.46 3.15 16.61
N GLN A 29 -23.20 4.22 16.34
CA GLN A 29 -22.80 5.29 15.42
C GLN A 29 -21.50 5.98 15.87
N ARG A 30 -21.34 6.22 17.17
CA ARG A 30 -20.09 6.77 17.73
C ARG A 30 -18.90 5.84 17.50
N VAL A 31 -19.04 4.56 17.81
CA VAL A 31 -17.96 3.56 17.61
C VAL A 31 -17.60 3.46 16.13
N MET A 32 -18.62 3.40 15.26
CA MET A 32 -18.43 3.33 13.82
C MET A 32 -17.64 4.54 13.29
N ARG A 33 -18.00 5.76 13.69
CA ARG A 33 -17.28 6.97 13.27
C ARG A 33 -15.81 6.94 13.68
N ASN A 34 -15.51 6.47 14.87
CA ASN A 34 -14.12 6.35 15.33
C ASN A 34 -13.35 5.30 14.52
N CYS A 35 -13.96 4.13 14.28
CA CYS A 35 -13.33 3.08 13.47
C CYS A 35 -13.02 3.55 12.04
N VAL A 36 -13.96 4.25 11.38
CA VAL A 36 -13.75 4.77 10.02
C VAL A 36 -12.58 5.76 9.99
N LYS A 37 -12.50 6.66 10.98
CA LYS A 37 -11.38 7.60 11.10
C LYS A 37 -10.04 6.89 11.26
N GLU A 38 -9.96 5.91 12.16
CA GLU A 38 -8.73 5.13 12.36
C GLU A 38 -8.32 4.38 11.08
N ILE A 39 -9.29 3.82 10.35
CA ILE A 39 -9.04 3.16 9.07
C ILE A 39 -8.49 4.14 8.02
N ILE A 40 -9.08 5.33 7.91
CA ILE A 40 -8.59 6.39 7.02
C ILE A 40 -7.15 6.75 7.37
N ASP A 41 -6.87 7.01 8.66
CA ASP A 41 -5.52 7.36 9.12
C ASP A 41 -4.51 6.26 8.79
N ILE A 42 -4.87 4.98 8.95
CA ILE A 42 -4.00 3.86 8.57
C ILE A 42 -3.71 3.89 7.06
N PHE A 43 -4.73 4.06 6.21
CA PHE A 43 -4.50 4.12 4.76
C PHE A 43 -3.63 5.32 4.36
N LEU A 44 -3.87 6.50 4.93
CA LEU A 44 -3.06 7.69 4.65
C LEU A 44 -1.59 7.48 5.06
N ASN A 45 -1.33 6.84 6.20
CA ASN A 45 0.02 6.47 6.61
C ASN A 45 0.68 5.44 5.68
N LEU A 46 -0.12 4.63 4.98
CA LEU A 46 0.34 3.67 3.97
C LEU A 46 0.36 4.24 2.56
N SER A 47 0.08 5.53 2.37
CA SER A 47 -0.10 6.15 1.06
C SER A 47 1.11 5.97 0.14
N GLU A 48 2.35 6.11 0.65
CA GLU A 48 3.57 5.90 -0.14
C GLU A 48 3.66 4.51 -0.79
N TYR A 49 2.97 3.51 -0.24
CA TYR A 49 3.02 2.12 -0.71
C TYR A 49 1.77 1.67 -1.48
N THR A 50 0.66 2.38 -1.27
CA THR A 50 -0.69 1.99 -1.72
C THR A 50 -1.31 2.98 -2.69
N LYS A 51 -0.76 4.19 -2.80
CA LYS A 51 -1.22 5.20 -3.75
C LYS A 51 -1.11 4.68 -5.18
N ILE A 52 -2.14 4.98 -5.96
CA ILE A 52 -2.23 4.75 -7.39
C ILE A 52 -2.45 6.11 -8.04
N ASP A 53 -1.60 6.49 -9.00
CA ASP A 53 -1.66 7.82 -9.64
C ASP A 53 -2.71 7.93 -10.75
N ASN A 54 -3.07 6.80 -11.39
CA ASN A 54 -4.02 6.78 -12.50
C ASN A 54 -5.11 5.72 -12.29
N ILE A 55 -6.02 6.01 -11.36
CA ILE A 55 -7.16 5.16 -11.10
C ILE A 55 -8.19 5.37 -12.21
N ILE A 56 -8.64 4.25 -12.80
CA ILE A 56 -9.64 4.24 -13.86
C ILE A 56 -10.84 3.37 -13.50
N LEU A 57 -12.02 3.77 -13.98
CA LEU A 57 -13.21 2.93 -14.07
C LEU A 57 -13.50 2.65 -15.54
N ARG A 58 -14.05 1.47 -15.82
CA ARG A 58 -14.39 1.06 -17.19
C ARG A 58 -15.83 0.58 -17.24
N SER A 59 -16.60 1.14 -18.16
CA SER A 59 -17.95 0.64 -18.43
C SER A 59 -17.91 -0.72 -19.13
N TYR A 60 -18.96 -1.52 -18.97
CA TYR A 60 -19.09 -2.76 -19.74
C TYR A 60 -19.15 -2.52 -21.25
N MET A 61 -19.50 -1.30 -21.69
CA MET A 61 -19.47 -0.89 -23.10
C MET A 61 -18.08 -0.44 -23.58
N GLY A 62 -17.08 -0.45 -22.69
CA GLY A 62 -15.67 -0.19 -23.02
C GLY A 62 -15.24 1.27 -22.87
N LYS A 63 -16.11 2.16 -22.38
CA LYS A 63 -15.74 3.55 -22.06
C LYS A 63 -14.84 3.57 -20.82
N ILE A 64 -13.80 4.42 -20.83
CA ILE A 64 -12.85 4.55 -19.73
C ILE A 64 -13.03 5.93 -19.11
N PHE A 65 -13.04 5.98 -17.77
CA PHE A 65 -13.11 7.20 -16.99
C PHE A 65 -11.91 7.27 -16.08
N GLU A 66 -11.15 8.35 -16.19
CA GLU A 66 -10.01 8.64 -15.33
C GLU A 66 -10.51 9.39 -14.09
N ILE A 67 -10.21 8.84 -12.91
CA ILE A 67 -10.54 9.46 -11.63
C ILE A 67 -9.37 10.31 -11.12
N GLY A 68 -8.14 9.88 -11.42
CA GLY A 68 -6.90 10.51 -10.94
C GLY A 68 -6.23 9.68 -9.86
N GLU A 69 -5.68 10.35 -8.85
CA GLU A 69 -4.84 9.73 -7.83
C GLU A 69 -5.58 9.43 -6.52
N GLY A 70 -5.15 8.36 -5.84
CA GLY A 70 -5.66 8.02 -4.51
C GLY A 70 -5.32 6.60 -4.10
N ILE A 71 -6.00 6.13 -3.06
CA ILE A 71 -5.90 4.75 -2.55
C ILE A 71 -7.25 4.08 -2.81
N VAL A 72 -7.25 3.00 -3.59
CA VAL A 72 -8.46 2.18 -3.78
C VAL A 72 -8.69 1.39 -2.51
N ILE A 73 -9.68 1.79 -1.72
CA ILE A 73 -10.07 1.08 -0.50
C ILE A 73 -10.84 -0.17 -0.87
N PHE A 74 -11.80 -0.05 -1.78
CA PHE A 74 -12.65 -1.17 -2.16
C PHE A 74 -12.92 -1.17 -3.65
N ASP A 75 -12.83 -2.36 -4.23
CA ASP A 75 -13.03 -2.61 -5.65
C ASP A 75 -14.15 -3.65 -5.80
N LYS A 76 -15.36 -3.17 -6.04
CA LYS A 76 -16.54 -4.05 -6.11
C LYS A 76 -16.64 -4.72 -7.48
N ASN A 77 -16.39 -3.95 -8.54
CA ASN A 77 -16.38 -4.40 -9.94
C ASN A 77 -15.66 -3.35 -10.81
N ILE A 78 -15.66 -3.56 -12.13
CA ILE A 78 -14.98 -2.65 -13.08
C ILE A 78 -15.60 -1.25 -13.17
N GLU A 79 -16.84 -1.08 -12.71
CA GLU A 79 -17.63 0.16 -12.78
C GLU A 79 -17.79 0.86 -11.43
N GLU A 80 -17.38 0.25 -10.31
CA GLU A 80 -17.61 0.74 -8.95
C GLU A 80 -16.35 0.62 -8.09
N LYS A 81 -15.87 1.77 -7.59
CA LYS A 81 -14.72 1.82 -6.66
C LYS A 81 -14.96 2.82 -5.53
N LEU A 82 -14.45 2.49 -4.36
CA LEU A 82 -14.36 3.40 -3.22
C LEU A 82 -12.90 3.81 -3.04
N ILE A 83 -12.64 5.12 -3.12
CA ILE A 83 -11.31 5.69 -3.20
C ILE A 83 -11.12 6.69 -2.08
N LEU A 84 -10.03 6.55 -1.34
CA LEU A 84 -9.53 7.57 -0.43
C LEU A 84 -8.59 8.49 -1.18
N ARG A 85 -8.94 9.78 -1.24
CA ARG A 85 -8.05 10.81 -1.75
C ARG A 85 -7.03 11.19 -0.68
N LEU A 86 -5.90 11.76 -1.11
CA LEU A 86 -4.79 12.13 -0.21
C LEU A 86 -5.13 13.30 0.73
N ASP A 87 -6.22 14.03 0.45
CA ASP A 87 -6.78 15.04 1.35
C ASP A 87 -7.60 14.43 2.51
N GLY A 88 -7.71 13.10 2.57
CA GLY A 88 -8.44 12.37 3.59
C GLY A 88 -9.93 12.14 3.28
N THR A 89 -10.40 12.61 2.13
CA THR A 89 -11.80 12.42 1.72
C THR A 89 -12.03 11.09 1.03
N ILE A 90 -13.14 10.42 1.35
CA ILE A 90 -13.55 9.18 0.69
C ILE A 90 -14.58 9.51 -0.37
N HIS A 91 -14.42 8.92 -1.54
CA HIS A 91 -15.33 9.05 -2.66
C HIS A 91 -15.73 7.68 -3.18
N TYR A 92 -17.02 7.48 -3.38
CA TYR A 92 -17.55 6.34 -4.10
C TYR A 92 -17.85 6.74 -5.54
N TYR A 93 -17.17 6.09 -6.47
CA TYR A 93 -17.36 6.28 -7.89
C TYR A 93 -18.13 5.12 -8.47
N ARG A 94 -19.12 5.45 -9.30
CA ARG A 94 -19.87 4.45 -10.06
C ARG A 94 -20.19 4.95 -11.45
N ILE A 95 -20.14 4.06 -12.44
CA ILE A 95 -20.67 4.34 -13.77
C ILE A 95 -22.17 4.05 -13.80
N VAL A 96 -22.96 5.01 -14.26
CA VAL A 96 -24.41 4.86 -14.49
C VAL A 96 -24.75 5.44 -15.85
N ASN A 97 -25.35 4.64 -16.73
CA ASN A 97 -25.75 5.06 -18.07
C ASN A 97 -24.60 5.73 -18.86
N GLU A 98 -23.38 5.17 -18.79
CA GLU A 98 -22.17 5.72 -19.44
C GLU A 98 -21.72 7.11 -18.91
N ASP A 99 -22.14 7.47 -17.70
CA ASP A 99 -21.64 8.65 -16.99
C ASP A 99 -20.99 8.26 -15.66
N LEU A 100 -19.90 8.95 -15.31
CA LEU A 100 -19.22 8.79 -14.02
C LEU A 100 -19.97 9.58 -12.96
N ILE A 101 -20.45 8.88 -11.94
CA ILE A 101 -21.03 9.47 -10.73
C ILE A 101 -19.94 9.47 -9.65
N ASP A 102 -19.71 10.62 -9.04
CA ASP A 102 -18.83 10.82 -7.90
C ASP A 102 -19.68 11.19 -6.67
N ILE A 103 -19.62 10.36 -5.63
CA ILE A 103 -20.35 10.56 -4.38
C ILE A 103 -19.34 10.71 -3.24
N PRO A 104 -19.20 11.92 -2.64
CA PRO A 104 -18.38 12.09 -1.45
C PRO A 104 -19.03 11.36 -0.27
N LEU A 105 -18.21 10.59 0.43
CA LEU A 105 -18.61 9.83 1.60
C LEU A 105 -17.97 10.40 2.86
N ASN A 106 -18.70 10.27 3.96
CA ASN A 106 -18.27 10.61 5.31
C ASN A 106 -18.54 9.43 6.24
N GLU A 107 -18.21 9.59 7.51
CA GLU A 107 -18.32 8.52 8.49
C GLU A 107 -19.77 8.08 8.77
N GLU A 108 -20.76 8.90 8.40
CA GLU A 108 -22.18 8.63 8.63
C GLU A 108 -22.82 7.85 7.48
N ASN A 109 -22.35 8.04 6.24
CA ASN A 109 -22.96 7.43 5.05
C ASN A 109 -22.10 6.35 4.38
N ILE A 110 -20.82 6.21 4.76
CA ILE A 110 -19.92 5.21 4.14
C ILE A 110 -20.48 3.79 4.24
N THR A 111 -21.21 3.51 5.31
CA THR A 111 -21.71 2.15 5.58
C THR A 111 -22.94 1.74 4.79
N ASP A 112 -23.55 2.69 4.07
CA ASP A 112 -24.56 2.40 3.06
C ASP A 112 -23.94 1.76 1.80
N TYR A 113 -22.62 1.91 1.60
CA TYR A 113 -21.89 1.46 0.42
C TYR A 113 -20.92 0.32 0.70
N ILE A 114 -20.37 0.24 1.91
CA ILE A 114 -19.42 -0.78 2.31
C ILE A 114 -19.57 -1.18 3.77
N THR A 115 -19.49 -2.47 4.08
CA THR A 115 -19.53 -2.94 5.46
C THR A 115 -18.22 -2.63 6.20
N ILE A 116 -18.31 -2.49 7.53
CA ILE A 116 -17.12 -2.27 8.37
C ILE A 116 -16.13 -3.45 8.24
N ASP A 117 -16.62 -4.68 8.18
CA ASP A 117 -15.77 -5.86 7.96
C ASP A 117 -14.99 -5.77 6.64
N ALA A 118 -15.64 -5.34 5.56
CA ALA A 118 -14.98 -5.16 4.26
C ALA A 118 -13.93 -4.04 4.30
N LEU A 119 -14.18 -2.95 5.03
CA LEU A 119 -13.17 -1.91 5.27
C LEU A 119 -11.95 -2.47 6.02
N PHE A 120 -12.16 -3.24 7.09
CA PHE A 120 -11.07 -3.88 7.83
C PHE A 120 -10.28 -4.87 6.98
N ASP A 121 -10.95 -5.72 6.21
CA ASP A 121 -10.29 -6.67 5.32
C ASP A 121 -9.47 -5.95 4.24
N SER A 122 -9.95 -4.80 3.77
CA SER A 122 -9.23 -3.96 2.81
C SER A 122 -7.95 -3.40 3.40
N VAL A 123 -8.00 -2.86 4.62
CA VAL A 123 -6.80 -2.39 5.36
C VAL A 123 -5.80 -3.53 5.56
N LYS A 124 -6.28 -4.68 6.01
CA LYS A 124 -5.44 -5.87 6.25
C LYS A 124 -4.76 -6.33 4.97
N THR A 125 -5.50 -6.37 3.87
CA THR A 125 -4.98 -6.75 2.55
C THR A 125 -3.92 -5.77 2.06
N ALA A 126 -4.16 -4.48 2.21
CA ALA A 126 -3.20 -3.44 1.88
C ALA A 126 -1.91 -3.58 2.69
N LEU A 127 -2.01 -3.76 4.01
CA LEU A 127 -0.87 -3.99 4.90
C LEU A 127 -0.03 -5.20 4.49
N ILE A 128 -0.67 -6.36 4.26
CA ILE A 128 0.02 -7.58 3.81
C ILE A 128 0.73 -7.34 2.48
N SER A 129 0.08 -6.68 1.53
CA SER A 129 0.66 -6.34 0.23
C SER A 129 1.89 -5.45 0.38
N CYS A 130 1.84 -4.42 1.23
CA CYS A 130 2.98 -3.54 1.53
C CYS A 130 4.16 -4.31 2.13
N ILE A 131 3.91 -5.18 3.11
CA ILE A 131 4.94 -6.01 3.74
C ILE A 131 5.62 -6.89 2.67
N ASN A 132 4.83 -7.56 1.83
CA ASN A 132 5.36 -8.42 0.77
C ASN A 132 6.18 -7.64 -0.26
N LYS A 133 5.72 -6.46 -0.69
CA LYS A 133 6.47 -5.57 -1.59
C LYS A 133 7.82 -5.17 -0.98
N ASN A 134 7.83 -4.77 0.30
CA ASN A 134 9.06 -4.39 0.99
C ASN A 134 10.04 -5.56 1.10
N GLN A 135 9.56 -6.75 1.45
CA GLN A 135 10.40 -7.95 1.49
C GLN A 135 11.01 -8.28 0.13
N GLN A 136 10.22 -8.17 -0.95
CA GLN A 136 10.72 -8.38 -2.31
C GLN A 136 11.79 -7.34 -2.70
N GLN A 137 11.58 -6.07 -2.35
CA GLN A 137 12.57 -5.02 -2.58
C GLN A 137 13.88 -5.28 -1.82
N ILE A 138 13.81 -5.71 -0.55
CA ILE A 138 14.99 -6.09 0.24
C ILE A 138 15.78 -7.22 -0.44
N LEU A 139 15.08 -8.25 -0.94
CA LEU A 139 15.72 -9.35 -1.67
C LEU A 139 16.40 -8.87 -2.96
N ASN A 140 15.73 -7.98 -3.71
CA ASN A 140 16.29 -7.39 -4.92
C ASN A 140 17.56 -6.59 -4.61
N TYR A 141 17.54 -5.74 -3.57
CA TYR A 141 18.71 -4.98 -3.15
C TYR A 141 19.87 -5.88 -2.75
N ARG A 142 19.62 -6.93 -1.95
CA ARG A 142 20.65 -7.92 -1.59
C ARG A 142 21.26 -8.59 -2.82
N SER A 143 20.43 -8.96 -3.80
CA SER A 143 20.89 -9.57 -5.06
C SER A 143 21.77 -8.61 -5.86
N ILE A 144 21.35 -7.34 -6.00
CA ILE A 144 22.11 -6.32 -6.71
C ILE A 144 23.46 -6.07 -6.01
N THR A 145 23.47 -5.93 -4.69
CA THR A 145 24.71 -5.77 -3.91
C THR A 145 25.67 -6.94 -4.14
N ALA A 146 25.18 -8.18 -4.12
CA ALA A 146 26.02 -9.35 -4.38
C ALA A 146 26.63 -9.34 -5.79
N LYS A 147 25.86 -8.90 -6.81
CA LYS A 147 26.37 -8.74 -8.18
C LYS A 147 27.45 -7.64 -8.25
N ILE A 148 27.22 -6.50 -7.60
CA ILE A 148 28.19 -5.40 -7.55
C ILE A 148 29.50 -5.87 -6.90
N ASN A 149 29.42 -6.57 -5.77
CA ASN A 149 30.61 -7.10 -5.08
C ASN A 149 31.39 -8.05 -5.98
N ARG A 150 30.71 -8.98 -6.65
CA ARG A 150 31.35 -9.90 -7.60
C ARG A 150 32.06 -9.15 -8.74
N TYR A 151 31.40 -8.17 -9.34
CA TYR A 151 32.03 -7.36 -10.41
C TYR A 151 33.22 -6.56 -9.90
N THR A 152 33.15 -6.06 -8.66
CA THR A 152 34.25 -5.33 -8.02
C THR A 152 35.45 -6.25 -7.80
N GLU A 153 35.24 -7.44 -7.24
CA GLU A 153 36.30 -8.45 -7.05
C GLU A 153 36.93 -8.87 -8.39
N ASP A 154 36.12 -9.04 -9.44
CA ASP A 154 36.62 -9.40 -10.77
C ASP A 154 37.47 -8.27 -11.38
N LEU A 155 37.06 -7.00 -11.20
CA LEU A 155 37.85 -5.84 -11.61
C LEU A 155 39.16 -5.73 -10.83
N GLU A 156 39.14 -5.93 -9.51
CA GLU A 156 40.34 -5.95 -8.67
C GLU A 156 41.32 -7.03 -9.12
N LYS A 157 40.84 -8.24 -9.43
CA LYS A 157 41.68 -9.31 -10.00
C LYS A 157 42.30 -8.92 -11.33
N ILE A 158 41.54 -8.28 -12.22
CA ILE A 158 42.05 -7.81 -13.53
C ILE A 158 43.13 -6.75 -13.33
N ILE A 159 42.88 -5.76 -12.47
CA ILE A 159 43.85 -4.70 -12.15
C ILE A 159 45.12 -5.30 -11.58
N LYS A 160 45.01 -6.19 -10.59
CA LYS A 160 46.14 -6.87 -9.97
C LYS A 160 46.94 -7.69 -10.98
N THR A 161 46.26 -8.45 -11.83
CA THR A 161 46.91 -9.25 -12.89
C THR A 161 47.68 -8.35 -13.87
N ARG A 162 47.14 -7.18 -14.25
CA ARG A 162 47.84 -6.22 -15.11
C ARG A 162 49.06 -5.59 -14.41
N LEU A 163 48.94 -5.23 -13.14
CA LEU A 163 50.06 -4.69 -12.36
C LEU A 163 51.19 -5.72 -12.23
N ASP A 164 50.87 -6.96 -11.88
CA ASP A 164 51.82 -8.06 -11.76
C ASP A 164 52.53 -8.38 -13.11
N GLN A 165 51.84 -8.20 -14.24
CA GLN A 165 52.42 -8.36 -15.58
C GLN A 165 53.34 -7.21 -15.98
N ASN A 166 53.05 -5.98 -15.56
CA ASN A 166 53.90 -4.82 -15.77
C ASN A 166 55.19 -4.90 -14.93
N GLU A 167 55.12 -5.36 -13.68
CA GLU A 167 56.32 -5.51 -12.84
C GLU A 167 57.30 -6.56 -13.40
N LYS A 168 56.77 -7.70 -13.91
CA LYS A 168 57.58 -8.75 -14.54
C LYS A 168 58.22 -8.35 -15.88
N SER A 169 57.67 -7.36 -16.57
CA SER A 169 58.23 -6.85 -17.83
C SER A 169 59.30 -5.77 -17.60
N THR A 170 59.25 -5.04 -16.48
CA THR A 170 60.35 -4.17 -16.04
C THR A 170 61.59 -4.93 -15.57
N ASP A 171 61.45 -6.11 -14.95
CA ASP A 171 62.60 -6.88 -14.44
C ASP A 171 63.38 -7.63 -15.54
N LYS A 172 62.75 -7.98 -16.67
CA LYS A 172 63.42 -8.63 -17.81
C LYS A 172 64.29 -7.70 -18.66
N ASN A 173 64.20 -6.38 -18.48
CA ASN A 173 65.04 -5.40 -19.18
C ASN A 173 66.33 -5.02 -18.41
N LYS A 174 66.61 -5.64 -17.26
CA LYS A 174 67.96 -5.64 -16.68
C LYS A 174 68.74 -6.84 -17.22
N SER A 175 69.38 -6.67 -18.38
CA SER A 175 70.42 -7.62 -18.84
C SER A 175 71.55 -7.70 -17.81
N PRO A 176 72.02 -8.90 -17.46
CA PRO A 176 73.34 -9.08 -16.86
C PRO A 176 74.36 -8.97 -17.99
N ASP A 177 75.03 -7.81 -18.11
CA ASP A 177 76.25 -7.73 -18.91
C ASP A 177 77.28 -8.67 -18.28
N THR A 178 77.47 -9.80 -18.94
CA THR A 178 78.51 -10.78 -18.66
C THR A 178 79.46 -10.72 -19.85
N ASN A 179 80.66 -10.18 -19.67
CA ASN A 179 81.91 -10.97 -19.69
C ASN A 179 83.17 -10.14 -19.97
N ALA A 180 84.19 -10.55 -19.23
CA ALA A 180 85.61 -10.40 -19.46
C ALA A 180 86.06 -10.29 -20.93
N ASN A 181 87.07 -9.45 -21.17
CA ASN A 181 88.27 -9.92 -21.86
C ASN A 181 89.54 -9.11 -21.53
N ASN A 182 90.62 -9.86 -21.32
CA ASN A 182 92.01 -9.49 -21.02
C ASN A 182 92.65 -8.50 -22.01
N THR A 183 93.66 -7.72 -21.59
CA THR A 183 95.03 -7.82 -22.12
C THR A 183 96.09 -7.03 -21.32
N VAL A 184 97.22 -7.72 -21.07
CA VAL A 184 98.61 -7.31 -20.71
C VAL A 184 98.86 -6.52 -19.43
#